data_AF-A0A536LNV9-F1
#
_entry.id   AF-A0A536LNV9-F1
#
_cell.length_a   1.000
_cell.length_b   1.000
_cell.length_c   1.000
_cell.angle_alpha   90.00
_cell.angle_beta   90.00
_cell.angle_gamma   90.00
#
_symmetry.space_group_name_H-M   'P 1'
#
loop_
_entity.id
_entity.type
_entity.pdbx_description
1 polymer ?
#
loop_
_entity_poly.entity_id
_entity_poly.type
_entity_poly.pdbx_seq_one_letter_code
_entity_poly.pdbx_strand_id
1 'polypeptide(L)'
;MTTPEKSLSTLGYDKLIARLAAQCQTARGRALALALKPSAEFAEVLHRQRLTAEGRRLREMKPNVGLGAVRDIGTLAHQAGLGHVLEPAELLDVQATLAHGHTVRETIDRLRVYLPFLAEISDHIGDFREITTEIGRCINQRAEVVDAASPVLAQLRRESRIAHDRLTARLNQLLNSSRTAIQEPIVTLRDGRYVIPVKAEQRAQLPGIVHDVSSSGATVFLEPLETVEMGNRWREMLAEEQRELARILRELSSRVGARDADIAETIEALAKIDLSLAKARLGEEMGAKEL
;
A
#
# COMPACT_ATOMS: atom_id res chain seq x y z
N MET A 1 5.45 9.03 43.80
CA MET A 1 4.92 7.80 44.41
C MET A 1 4.31 6.94 43.31
N THR A 2 4.73 5.69 43.18
CA THR A 2 4.15 4.72 42.24
C THR A 2 2.81 4.24 42.80
N THR A 3 1.70 4.49 42.10
CA THR A 3 0.37 4.02 42.53
C THR A 3 0.33 2.49 42.44
N PRO A 4 0.01 1.75 43.52
CA PRO A 4 -0.02 0.29 43.50
C PRO A 4 -1.04 -0.24 42.47
N GLU A 5 -0.69 -1.30 41.73
CA GLU A 5 -1.56 -1.89 40.69
C GLU A 5 -2.93 -2.32 41.24
N LYS A 6 -2.95 -2.84 42.47
CA LYS A 6 -4.19 -3.22 43.18
C LYS A 6 -5.13 -2.01 43.39
N SER A 7 -4.58 -0.83 43.63
CA SER A 7 -5.36 0.40 43.77
C SER A 7 -5.94 0.87 42.43
N LEU A 8 -5.16 0.77 41.35
CA LEU A 8 -5.64 1.13 40.00
C LEU A 8 -6.77 0.21 39.53
N SER A 9 -6.64 -1.09 39.78
CA SER A 9 -7.69 -2.06 39.45
C SER A 9 -8.98 -1.80 40.24
N THR A 10 -8.87 -1.51 41.55
CA THR A 10 -10.03 -1.19 42.42
C THR A 10 -10.75 0.08 41.96
N LEU A 11 -10.00 1.08 41.50
CA LEU A 11 -10.54 2.34 40.97
C LEU A 11 -11.11 2.19 39.54
N GLY A 12 -11.03 1.00 38.94
CA GLY A 12 -11.51 0.76 37.57
C GLY A 12 -10.67 1.46 36.51
N TYR A 13 -9.40 1.76 36.80
CA TYR A 13 -8.50 2.47 35.89
C TYR A 13 -8.35 1.75 34.55
N ASP A 14 -8.28 0.41 34.58
CA ASP A 14 -8.18 -0.42 33.36
C ASP A 14 -9.38 -0.21 32.42
N LYS A 15 -10.59 0.00 32.98
CA LYS A 15 -11.80 0.30 32.19
C LYS A 15 -11.72 1.69 31.56
N LEU A 16 -11.19 2.67 32.28
CA LEU A 16 -10.98 4.03 31.75
C LEU A 16 -9.96 4.02 30.61
N ILE A 17 -8.83 3.32 30.80
CA ILE A 17 -7.79 3.18 29.79
C ILE A 17 -8.29 2.43 28.56
N ALA A 18 -9.09 1.37 28.74
CA ALA A 18 -9.73 0.67 27.62
C ALA A 18 -10.67 1.59 26.83
N ARG A 19 -11.46 2.43 27.52
CA ARG A 19 -12.32 3.44 26.86
C ARG A 19 -11.48 4.48 26.10
N LEU A 20 -10.39 4.98 26.70
CA LEU A 20 -9.48 5.90 26.02
C LEU A 20 -8.85 5.28 24.77
N ALA A 21 -8.39 4.03 24.88
CA ALA A 21 -7.80 3.28 23.77
C ALA A 21 -8.79 3.08 22.62
N ALA A 22 -10.08 2.87 22.94
CA ALA A 22 -11.15 2.78 21.94
C ALA A 22 -11.43 4.11 21.22
N GLN A 23 -11.03 5.25 21.80
CA GLN A 23 -11.14 6.57 21.17
C GLN A 23 -9.96 6.90 20.24
N CYS A 24 -8.91 6.08 20.18
CA CYS A 24 -7.75 6.28 19.29
C CYS A 24 -8.06 5.80 17.86
N GLN A 25 -7.55 6.51 16.86
CA GLN A 25 -7.75 6.17 15.45
C GLN A 25 -6.56 5.42 14.84
N THR A 26 -5.39 5.46 15.50
CA THR A 26 -4.17 4.80 15.07
C THR A 26 -3.80 3.64 16.01
N ALA A 27 -3.15 2.61 15.47
CA ALA A 27 -2.68 1.47 16.27
C ALA A 27 -1.66 1.91 17.35
N ARG A 28 -0.72 2.80 16.99
CA ARG A 28 0.26 3.34 17.95
C ARG A 28 -0.36 4.27 18.98
N GLY A 29 -1.31 5.13 18.60
CA GLY A 29 -2.07 5.96 19.55
C GLY A 29 -2.81 5.09 20.57
N ARG A 30 -3.44 4.00 20.11
CA ARG A 30 -4.06 3.00 20.99
C ARG A 30 -3.05 2.36 21.95
N ALA A 31 -1.86 1.99 21.47
CA ALA A 31 -0.81 1.44 22.32
C ALA A 31 -0.35 2.45 23.38
N LEU A 32 -0.16 3.72 23.02
CA LEU A 32 0.17 4.80 23.96
C LEU A 32 -0.93 5.02 25.00
N ALA A 33 -2.20 4.95 24.60
CA ALA A 33 -3.34 5.02 25.52
C ALA A 33 -3.32 3.87 26.54
N LEU A 34 -3.11 2.64 26.08
CA LEU A 34 -3.05 1.45 26.94
C LEU A 34 -1.86 1.48 27.91
N ALA A 35 -0.74 2.07 27.49
CA ALA A 35 0.45 2.22 28.31
C ALA A 35 0.38 3.40 29.31
N LEU A 36 -0.65 4.25 29.22
CA LEU A 36 -0.77 5.43 30.06
C LEU A 36 -0.94 5.04 31.54
N LYS A 37 -0.08 5.62 32.39
CA LYS A 37 -0.16 5.48 33.85
C LYS A 37 -0.28 6.86 34.51
N PRO A 38 -0.90 6.96 35.71
CA PRO A 38 -0.88 8.21 36.47
C PRO A 38 0.55 8.62 36.79
N SER A 39 0.84 9.92 36.67
CA SER A 39 2.11 10.48 37.07
C SER A 39 1.97 11.23 38.39
N ALA A 40 3.02 11.17 39.21
CA ALA A 40 3.16 11.98 40.41
C ALA A 40 3.94 13.27 40.16
N GLU A 41 4.48 13.46 38.95
CA GLU A 41 5.23 14.65 38.58
C GLU A 41 4.27 15.74 38.10
N PHE A 42 4.22 16.85 38.84
CA PHE A 42 3.30 17.96 38.56
C PHE A 42 3.48 18.53 37.15
N ALA A 43 4.73 18.71 36.71
CA ALA A 43 5.05 19.25 35.38
C ALA A 43 4.51 18.36 34.25
N GLU A 44 4.70 17.04 34.37
CA GLU A 44 4.17 16.06 33.42
C GLU A 44 2.64 16.05 33.39
N VAL A 45 1.99 16.10 34.55
CA VAL A 45 0.51 16.16 34.64
C VAL A 45 -0.01 17.42 33.96
N LEU A 46 0.57 18.59 34.25
CA LEU A 46 0.16 19.86 33.65
C LEU A 46 0.35 19.86 32.13
N HIS A 47 1.49 19.34 31.64
CA HIS A 47 1.74 19.21 30.21
C HIS A 47 0.71 18.29 29.52
N ARG A 48 0.41 17.12 30.10
CA ARG A 48 -0.61 16.19 29.59
C ARG A 48 -2.02 16.80 29.58
N GLN A 49 -2.36 17.62 30.58
CA GLN A 49 -3.63 18.35 30.63
C GLN A 49 -3.71 19.41 29.52
N ARG A 50 -2.64 20.18 29.31
CA ARG A 50 -2.55 21.18 28.23
C ARG A 50 -2.69 20.55 26.84
N LEU A 51 -2.04 19.42 26.59
CA LEU A 51 -2.23 18.66 25.33
C LEU A 51 -3.67 18.19 25.14
N THR A 52 -4.35 17.79 26.21
CA THR A 52 -5.76 17.39 26.15
C THR A 52 -6.66 18.60 25.83
N ALA A 53 -6.40 19.74 26.45
CA ALA A 53 -7.08 21.02 26.20
C ALA A 53 -6.93 21.45 24.73
N GLU A 54 -5.71 21.39 24.21
CA GLU A 54 -5.44 21.69 22.80
C GLU A 54 -6.09 20.68 21.86
N GLY A 55 -6.11 19.39 22.21
CA GLY A 55 -6.83 18.37 21.46
C GLY A 55 -8.32 18.68 21.32
N ARG A 56 -8.96 19.20 22.38
CA ARG A 56 -10.35 19.68 22.34
C ARG A 56 -10.49 20.89 21.42
N ARG A 57 -9.66 21.93 21.61
CA ARG A 57 -9.69 23.14 20.77
C ARG A 57 -9.48 22.83 19.29
N LEU A 58 -8.55 21.93 18.97
CA LEU A 58 -8.29 21.49 17.60
C LEU A 58 -9.55 20.88 16.97
N ARG A 59 -10.28 20.03 17.71
CA ARG A 59 -11.55 19.46 17.23
C ARG A 59 -12.64 20.51 17.07
N GLU A 60 -12.74 21.47 17.97
CA GLU A 60 -13.71 22.58 17.86
C GLU A 60 -13.42 23.46 16.63
N MET A 61 -12.16 23.82 16.41
CA MET A 61 -11.73 24.68 15.29
C MET A 61 -11.69 23.94 13.94
N LYS A 62 -11.47 22.63 13.97
CA LYS A 62 -11.36 21.74 12.80
C LYS A 62 -12.12 20.43 13.04
N PRO A 63 -13.47 20.41 12.92
CA PRO A 63 -14.29 19.23 13.22
C PRO A 63 -13.95 17.98 12.41
N ASN A 64 -13.41 18.17 11.20
CA ASN A 64 -13.02 17.08 10.29
C ASN A 64 -11.58 16.59 10.50
N VAL A 65 -10.85 17.13 11.48
CA VAL A 65 -9.49 16.66 11.80
C VAL A 65 -9.57 15.26 12.41
N GLY A 66 -8.85 14.33 11.80
CA GLY A 66 -8.79 12.93 12.22
C GLY A 66 -7.52 12.29 11.69
N LEU A 67 -7.25 11.08 12.14
CA LEU A 67 -6.08 10.26 11.79
C LEU A 67 -6.51 8.86 11.31
N GLY A 68 -7.79 8.64 10.99
CA GLY A 68 -8.31 7.34 10.54
C GLY A 68 -7.69 6.82 9.24
N ALA A 69 -7.02 7.68 8.45
CA ALA A 69 -6.29 7.29 7.25
C ALA A 69 -4.82 6.88 7.53
N VAL A 70 -4.31 7.09 8.75
CA VAL A 70 -2.93 6.79 9.13
C VAL A 70 -2.79 5.30 9.40
N ARG A 71 -1.89 4.64 8.67
CA ARG A 71 -1.50 3.24 8.90
C ARG A 71 -0.15 3.17 9.60
N ASP A 72 0.13 2.05 10.26
CA ASP A 72 1.46 1.83 10.85
C ASP A 72 2.45 1.39 9.76
N ILE A 73 3.03 2.37 9.09
CA ILE A 73 4.01 2.17 8.02
C ILE A 73 5.46 2.11 8.53
N GLY A 74 5.67 2.23 9.84
CA GLY A 74 7.03 2.28 10.40
C GLY A 74 7.82 0.99 10.12
N THR A 75 7.17 -0.16 10.24
CA THR A 75 7.77 -1.46 9.90
C THR A 75 8.10 -1.57 8.42
N LEU A 76 7.20 -1.09 7.55
CA LEU A 76 7.41 -1.11 6.09
C LEU A 76 8.61 -0.25 5.70
N ALA A 77 8.72 0.96 6.26
CA ALA A 77 9.84 1.84 6.00
C ALA A 77 11.17 1.24 6.48
N HIS A 78 11.18 0.64 7.68
CA HIS A 78 12.38 -0.03 8.20
C HIS A 78 12.80 -1.22 7.33
N GLN A 79 11.85 -2.08 6.94
CA GLN A 79 12.11 -3.21 6.04
C GLN A 79 12.68 -2.72 4.69
N ALA A 80 12.11 -1.64 4.13
CA ALA A 80 12.62 -1.03 2.91
C ALA A 80 14.05 -0.50 3.08
N GLY A 81 14.39 0.07 4.25
CA GLY A 81 15.76 0.47 4.60
C GLY A 81 16.75 -0.69 4.65
N LEU A 82 16.26 -1.91 4.96
CA LEU A 82 17.03 -3.15 4.89
C LEU A 82 17.08 -3.77 3.48
N GLY A 83 16.53 -3.10 2.47
CA GLY A 83 16.54 -3.54 1.08
C GLY A 83 15.32 -4.38 0.65
N HIS A 84 14.29 -4.48 1.50
CA HIS A 84 13.01 -5.09 1.09
C HIS A 84 12.33 -4.24 0.00
N VAL A 85 11.76 -4.89 -1.00
CA VAL A 85 10.96 -4.21 -2.03
C VAL A 85 9.51 -4.25 -1.59
N LEU A 86 8.94 -3.08 -1.34
CA LEU A 86 7.54 -2.92 -0.98
C LEU A 86 6.64 -3.18 -2.18
N GLU A 87 5.53 -3.86 -1.92
CA GLU A 87 4.48 -4.09 -2.90
C GLU A 87 3.71 -2.80 -3.20
N PRO A 88 3.04 -2.68 -4.36
CA PRO A 88 2.33 -1.47 -4.74
C PRO A 88 1.30 -0.99 -3.70
N ALA A 89 0.58 -1.91 -3.06
CA ALA A 89 -0.39 -1.57 -2.02
C ALA A 89 0.28 -1.00 -0.75
N GLU A 90 1.45 -1.52 -0.38
CA GLU A 90 2.23 -1.02 0.76
C GLU A 90 2.77 0.38 0.48
N LEU A 91 3.21 0.65 -0.76
CA LEU A 91 3.63 1.98 -1.19
C LEU A 91 2.47 2.99 -1.16
N LEU A 92 1.25 2.59 -1.53
CA LEU A 92 0.07 3.44 -1.39
C LEU A 92 -0.26 3.74 0.07
N ASP A 93 -0.07 2.78 0.96
CA ASP A 93 -0.26 2.98 2.41
C ASP A 93 0.75 3.99 2.97
N VAL A 94 2.01 3.88 2.53
CA VAL A 94 3.06 4.87 2.81
C VAL A 94 2.64 6.24 2.29
N GLN A 95 2.25 6.34 1.02
CA GLN A 95 1.84 7.60 0.40
C GLN A 95 0.68 8.25 1.17
N ALA A 96 -0.40 7.52 1.41
CA ALA A 96 -1.60 8.02 2.06
C ALA A 96 -1.29 8.50 3.48
N THR A 97 -0.51 7.71 4.23
CA THR A 97 -0.14 8.06 5.61
C THR A 97 0.72 9.32 5.68
N LEU A 98 1.74 9.43 4.84
CA LEU A 98 2.65 10.58 4.83
C LEU A 98 1.95 11.86 4.33
N ALA A 99 1.12 11.75 3.29
CA ALA A 99 0.33 12.88 2.79
C ALA A 99 -0.69 13.36 3.85
N HIS A 100 -1.31 12.44 4.58
CA HIS A 100 -2.20 12.77 5.68
C HIS A 100 -1.45 13.43 6.84
N GLY A 101 -0.26 12.91 7.19
CA GLY A 101 0.62 13.52 8.20
C GLY A 101 0.98 14.96 7.88
N HIS A 102 1.34 15.25 6.63
CA HIS A 102 1.58 16.62 6.15
C HIS A 102 0.35 17.52 6.33
N THR A 103 -0.84 17.03 5.96
CA THR A 103 -2.10 17.79 6.12
C THR A 103 -2.38 18.13 7.59
N VAL A 104 -2.12 17.18 8.50
CA VAL A 104 -2.25 17.38 9.95
C VAL A 104 -1.27 18.43 10.44
N ARG A 105 0.01 18.34 10.05
CA ARG A 105 1.04 19.32 10.39
C ARG A 105 0.64 20.72 9.93
N GLU A 106 0.28 20.91 8.65
CA GLU A 106 -0.14 22.21 8.14
C GLU A 106 -1.35 22.79 8.90
N THR A 107 -2.28 21.93 9.28
CA THR A 107 -3.48 22.34 10.03
C THR A 107 -3.10 22.85 11.42
N ILE A 108 -2.23 22.13 12.13
CA ILE A 108 -1.73 22.53 13.46
C ILE A 108 -0.88 23.78 13.35
N ASP A 109 0.00 23.88 12.35
CA ASP A 109 0.87 25.03 12.11
C ASP A 109 0.09 26.33 11.93
N ARG A 110 -1.01 26.31 11.16
CA ARG A 110 -1.91 27.47 11.00
C ARG A 110 -2.59 27.89 12.30
N LEU A 111 -2.69 26.98 13.27
CA LEU A 111 -3.31 27.19 14.57
C LEU A 111 -2.28 27.25 15.71
N ARG A 112 -0.98 27.34 15.41
CA ARG A 112 0.12 27.26 16.40
C ARG A 112 -0.04 28.18 17.60
N VAL A 113 -0.58 29.39 17.39
CA VAL A 113 -0.85 30.34 18.48
C VAL A 113 -1.85 29.79 19.50
N TYR A 114 -2.82 28.99 19.05
CA TYR A 114 -3.85 28.38 19.88
C TYR A 114 -3.47 26.97 20.38
N LEU A 115 -2.56 26.31 19.67
CA LEU A 115 -2.15 24.91 19.87
C LEU A 115 -0.62 24.76 20.03
N PRO A 116 0.07 25.54 20.88
CA PRO A 116 1.53 25.50 20.97
C PRO A 116 2.12 24.12 21.31
N PHE A 117 1.51 23.34 22.20
CA PHE A 117 2.05 22.02 22.58
C PHE A 117 1.82 20.96 21.49
N LEU A 118 0.69 20.98 20.79
CA LEU A 118 0.48 20.14 19.61
C LEU A 118 1.39 20.57 18.46
N ALA A 119 1.69 21.86 18.34
CA ALA A 119 2.59 22.37 17.32
C ALA A 119 4.02 21.86 17.54
N GLU A 120 4.53 21.88 18.78
CA GLU A 120 5.80 21.24 19.15
C GLU A 120 5.84 19.77 18.75
N ILE A 121 4.75 19.02 18.96
CA ILE A 121 4.68 17.62 18.51
C ILE A 121 4.69 17.53 16.98
N SER A 122 3.94 18.39 16.29
CA SER A 122 3.84 18.37 14.83
C SER A 122 5.13 18.79 14.12
N ASP A 123 6.04 19.49 14.80
CA ASP A 123 7.36 19.84 14.27
C ASP A 123 8.22 18.60 13.96
N HIS A 124 7.92 17.48 14.62
CA HIS A 124 8.53 16.17 14.39
C HIS A 124 7.93 15.40 13.20
N ILE A 125 6.88 15.93 12.55
CA ILE A 125 6.34 15.34 11.31
C ILE A 125 7.20 15.79 10.13
N GLY A 126 7.88 14.84 9.49
CA GLY A 126 8.76 15.10 8.35
C GLY A 126 8.03 15.61 7.09
N ASP A 127 8.79 16.22 6.18
CA ASP A 127 8.32 16.58 4.84
C ASP A 127 8.67 15.47 3.85
N PHE A 128 7.64 14.81 3.32
CA PHE A 128 7.79 13.68 2.39
C PHE A 128 7.10 13.94 1.05
N ARG A 129 6.87 15.22 0.68
CA ARG A 129 6.16 15.59 -0.55
C ARG A 129 6.78 14.99 -1.80
N GLU A 130 8.10 14.87 -1.85
CA GLU A 130 8.78 14.22 -2.98
C GLU A 130 8.41 12.73 -3.08
N ILE A 131 8.49 11.99 -1.97
CA ILE A 131 8.15 10.57 -1.91
C ILE A 131 6.67 10.34 -2.26
N THR A 132 5.76 11.10 -1.65
CA THR A 132 4.32 10.94 -1.87
C THR A 132 3.92 11.30 -3.30
N THR A 133 4.55 12.32 -3.88
CA THR A 133 4.34 12.71 -5.28
C THR A 133 4.84 11.62 -6.23
N GLU A 134 6.04 11.10 -5.97
CA GLU A 134 6.66 10.10 -6.86
C GLU A 134 5.91 8.75 -6.82
N ILE A 135 5.45 8.32 -5.63
CA ILE A 135 4.58 7.14 -5.51
C ILE A 135 3.28 7.37 -6.29
N GLY A 136 2.63 8.53 -6.13
CA GLY A 136 1.37 8.84 -6.82
C GLY A 136 1.51 8.99 -8.34
N ARG A 137 2.68 9.38 -8.82
CA ARG A 137 3.02 9.41 -10.26
C ARG A 137 3.13 7.99 -10.83
N CYS A 138 3.64 7.05 -10.05
CA CYS A 138 3.96 5.71 -10.50
C CYS A 138 2.84 4.68 -10.26
N ILE A 139 2.02 4.85 -9.22
CA ILE A 139 1.05 3.86 -8.76
C ILE A 139 -0.33 4.50 -8.66
N ASN A 140 -1.33 3.87 -9.31
CA ASN A 140 -2.71 4.34 -9.23
C ASN A 140 -3.43 3.83 -7.97
N GLN A 141 -4.66 4.28 -7.74
CA GLN A 141 -5.47 3.88 -6.57
C GLN A 141 -5.84 2.39 -6.53
N ARG A 142 -5.64 1.64 -7.62
CA ARG A 142 -5.86 0.18 -7.70
C ARG A 142 -4.60 -0.61 -7.36
N ALA A 143 -3.54 0.05 -6.89
CA ALA A 143 -2.24 -0.54 -6.64
C ALA A 143 -1.58 -1.12 -7.90
N GLU A 144 -1.81 -0.48 -9.06
CA GLU A 144 -1.18 -0.85 -10.33
C GLU A 144 -0.13 0.19 -10.71
N VAL A 145 1.03 -0.28 -11.16
CA VAL A 145 2.05 0.59 -11.74
C VAL A 145 1.59 1.05 -13.12
N VAL A 146 1.49 2.36 -13.32
CA VAL A 146 0.96 2.97 -14.54
C VAL A 146 2.03 3.10 -15.63
N ASP A 147 1.61 3.17 -16.89
CA ASP A 147 2.52 3.36 -18.04
C ASP A 147 3.41 4.62 -17.86
N ALA A 148 2.86 5.67 -17.23
CA ALA A 148 3.57 6.91 -16.97
C ALA A 148 4.69 6.79 -15.91
N ALA A 149 4.79 5.67 -15.19
CA ALA A 149 5.83 5.45 -14.18
C ALA A 149 7.24 5.52 -14.80
N SER A 150 7.39 5.01 -16.03
CA SER A 150 8.65 5.04 -16.79
C SER A 150 8.40 5.01 -18.30
N PRO A 151 9.13 5.80 -19.11
CA PRO A 151 9.08 5.71 -20.57
C PRO A 151 9.38 4.30 -21.10
N VAL A 152 10.27 3.57 -20.42
CA VAL A 152 10.64 2.19 -20.77
C VAL A 152 9.45 1.25 -20.55
N LEU A 153 8.75 1.40 -19.42
CA LEU A 153 7.55 0.59 -19.13
C LEU A 153 6.44 0.83 -20.18
N ALA A 154 6.18 2.10 -20.51
CA ALA A 154 5.21 2.46 -21.54
C ALA A 154 5.57 1.85 -22.91
N GLN A 155 6.86 1.89 -23.27
CA GLN A 155 7.35 1.30 -24.51
C GLN A 155 7.16 -0.23 -24.51
N LEU A 156 7.61 -0.92 -23.46
CA LEU A 156 7.49 -2.39 -23.34
C LEU A 156 6.03 -2.84 -23.41
N ARG A 157 5.12 -2.17 -22.69
CA ARG A 157 3.68 -2.49 -22.73
C ARG A 157 3.07 -2.28 -24.11
N ARG A 158 3.50 -1.25 -24.84
CA ARG A 158 3.03 -1.01 -26.22
C ARG A 158 3.56 -2.07 -27.17
N GLU A 159 4.85 -2.38 -27.10
CA GLU A 159 5.47 -3.39 -27.95
C GLU A 159 4.93 -4.80 -27.68
N SER A 160 4.73 -5.16 -26.40
CA SER A 160 4.11 -6.40 -25.97
C SER A 160 2.69 -6.54 -26.53
N ARG A 161 1.86 -5.49 -26.45
CA ARG A 161 0.52 -5.46 -27.06
C ARG A 161 0.58 -5.71 -28.58
N ILE A 162 1.45 -5.02 -29.29
CA ILE A 162 1.61 -5.19 -30.75
C ILE A 162 2.09 -6.61 -31.10
N ALA A 163 3.04 -7.16 -30.35
CA ALA A 163 3.53 -8.52 -30.56
C ALA A 163 2.43 -9.56 -30.30
N HIS A 164 1.65 -9.36 -29.23
CA HIS A 164 0.50 -10.20 -28.91
C HIS A 164 -0.57 -10.18 -30.00
N ASP A 165 -0.95 -8.99 -30.49
CA ASP A 165 -1.97 -8.86 -31.54
C ASP A 165 -1.54 -9.54 -32.84
N ARG A 166 -0.25 -9.42 -33.21
CA ARG A 166 0.32 -10.11 -34.39
C ARG A 166 0.31 -11.63 -34.23
N LEU A 167 0.69 -12.13 -33.05
CA LEU A 167 0.65 -13.55 -32.72
C LEU A 167 -0.78 -14.10 -32.84
N THR A 168 -1.73 -13.43 -32.18
CA THR A 168 -3.14 -13.84 -32.16
C THR A 168 -3.77 -13.76 -33.55
N ALA A 169 -3.46 -12.73 -34.34
CA ALA A 169 -3.92 -12.63 -35.73
C ALA A 169 -3.38 -13.80 -36.59
N ARG A 170 -2.10 -14.17 -36.44
CA ARG A 170 -1.51 -15.30 -37.17
C ARG A 170 -2.13 -16.63 -36.76
N LEU A 171 -2.32 -16.85 -35.46
CA LEU A 171 -2.99 -18.05 -34.94
C LEU A 171 -4.41 -18.17 -35.48
N ASN A 172 -5.19 -17.08 -35.49
CA ASN A 172 -6.53 -17.06 -36.06
C ASN A 172 -6.55 -17.32 -37.57
N GLN A 173 -5.55 -16.86 -38.31
CA GLN A 173 -5.42 -17.17 -39.73
C GLN A 173 -5.19 -18.67 -39.95
N LEU A 174 -4.26 -19.27 -39.19
CA LEU A 174 -3.96 -20.70 -39.24
C LEU A 174 -5.18 -21.55 -38.82
N LEU A 175 -5.89 -21.09 -37.80
CA LEU A 175 -7.12 -21.71 -37.33
C LEU A 175 -8.21 -21.74 -38.41
N ASN A 176 -8.29 -20.70 -39.24
CA ASN A 176 -9.25 -20.65 -40.33
C ASN A 176 -8.80 -21.42 -41.58
N SER A 177 -7.49 -21.49 -41.87
CA SER A 177 -6.98 -22.24 -43.03
C SER A 177 -6.97 -23.75 -42.81
N SER A 178 -6.85 -24.21 -41.56
CA SER A 178 -6.68 -25.63 -41.22
C SER A 178 -7.90 -26.25 -40.52
N ARG A 179 -9.11 -25.73 -40.79
CA ARG A 179 -10.37 -26.14 -40.11
C ARG A 179 -10.63 -27.64 -40.07
N THR A 180 -10.22 -28.38 -41.09
CA THR A 180 -10.42 -29.84 -41.14
C THR A 180 -9.67 -30.57 -40.03
N ALA A 181 -8.42 -30.15 -39.79
CA ALA A 181 -7.49 -30.71 -38.79
C ALA A 181 -7.84 -30.32 -37.34
N ILE A 182 -8.62 -29.25 -37.17
CA ILE A 182 -8.88 -28.64 -35.87
C ILE A 182 -10.01 -29.38 -35.16
N GLN A 183 -9.82 -29.63 -33.87
CA GLN A 183 -10.84 -30.24 -33.02
C GLN A 183 -11.84 -29.18 -32.56
N GLU A 184 -11.34 -28.05 -32.06
CA GLU A 184 -12.15 -26.90 -31.63
C GLU A 184 -11.57 -25.60 -32.20
N PRO A 185 -12.38 -24.73 -32.83
CA PRO A 185 -11.90 -23.50 -33.46
C PRO A 185 -11.64 -22.39 -32.43
N ILE A 186 -10.78 -22.65 -31.46
CA ILE A 186 -10.38 -21.74 -30.40
C ILE A 186 -8.85 -21.71 -30.24
N VAL A 187 -8.30 -20.52 -30.00
CA VAL A 187 -6.93 -20.35 -29.52
C VAL A 187 -6.94 -20.42 -28.01
N THR A 188 -6.13 -21.32 -27.43
CA THR A 188 -6.08 -21.54 -25.98
C THR A 188 -4.66 -21.38 -25.46
N LEU A 189 -4.50 -21.33 -24.13
CA LEU A 189 -3.21 -21.22 -23.48
C LEU A 189 -2.88 -22.54 -22.75
N ARG A 190 -1.69 -23.10 -23.00
CA ARG A 190 -1.11 -24.26 -22.27
C ARG A 190 0.30 -23.89 -21.83
N ASP A 191 0.58 -23.99 -20.53
CA ASP A 191 1.90 -23.66 -19.96
C ASP A 191 2.47 -22.30 -20.41
N GLY A 192 1.59 -21.30 -20.53
CA GLY A 192 1.97 -19.95 -20.99
C GLY A 192 2.24 -19.84 -22.49
N ARG A 193 1.89 -20.86 -23.29
CA ARG A 193 1.99 -20.88 -24.75
C ARG A 193 0.62 -20.89 -25.39
N TYR A 194 0.47 -20.11 -26.45
CA TYR A 194 -0.74 -20.14 -27.25
C TYR A 194 -0.72 -21.35 -28.19
N VAL A 195 -1.79 -22.12 -28.14
CA VAL A 195 -1.92 -23.40 -28.82
C VAL A 195 -3.30 -23.54 -29.47
N ILE A 196 -3.36 -24.38 -30.50
CA ILE A 196 -4.58 -24.75 -31.20
C ILE A 196 -4.85 -26.23 -30.91
N PRO A 197 -6.07 -26.62 -30.52
CA PRO A 197 -6.44 -28.02 -30.34
C PRO A 197 -6.66 -28.68 -31.70
N VAL A 198 -5.80 -29.64 -32.03
CA VAL A 198 -5.77 -30.37 -33.31
C VAL A 198 -6.14 -31.84 -33.06
N LYS A 199 -6.88 -32.45 -33.98
CA LYS A 199 -7.17 -33.89 -33.93
C LYS A 199 -5.88 -34.69 -34.04
N ALA A 200 -5.70 -35.67 -33.15
CA ALA A 200 -4.47 -36.45 -33.10
C ALA A 200 -4.13 -37.12 -34.45
N GLU A 201 -5.13 -37.64 -35.15
CA GLU A 201 -4.97 -38.25 -36.48
C GLU A 201 -4.58 -37.26 -37.59
N GLN A 202 -4.87 -35.96 -37.42
CA GLN A 202 -4.62 -34.92 -38.42
C GLN A 202 -3.50 -33.96 -38.03
N ARG A 203 -2.73 -34.27 -36.98
CA ARG A 203 -1.60 -33.45 -36.50
C ARG A 203 -0.56 -33.11 -37.58
N ALA A 204 -0.38 -34.00 -38.56
CA ALA A 204 0.57 -33.79 -39.65
C ALA A 204 0.19 -32.64 -40.61
N GLN A 205 -1.07 -32.21 -40.61
CA GLN A 205 -1.55 -31.11 -41.46
C GLN A 205 -1.16 -29.72 -40.93
N LEU A 206 -0.77 -29.61 -39.66
CA LEU A 206 -0.34 -28.37 -39.04
C LEU A 206 0.96 -28.60 -38.28
N PRO A 207 2.13 -28.33 -38.90
CA PRO A 207 3.42 -28.48 -38.24
C PRO A 207 3.53 -27.58 -37.00
N GLY A 208 4.00 -28.14 -35.89
CA GLY A 208 4.21 -27.40 -34.66
C GLY A 208 4.68 -28.25 -33.50
N ILE A 209 4.78 -27.60 -32.34
CA ILE A 209 5.28 -28.18 -31.09
C ILE A 209 4.06 -28.59 -30.25
N VAL A 210 4.04 -29.84 -29.80
CA VAL A 210 3.00 -30.34 -28.90
C VAL A 210 3.33 -29.91 -27.48
N HIS A 211 2.41 -29.20 -26.82
CA HIS A 211 2.54 -28.78 -25.43
C HIS A 211 1.75 -29.66 -24.47
N ASP A 212 0.61 -30.19 -24.93
CA ASP A 212 -0.27 -31.01 -24.08
C ASP A 212 -1.12 -31.97 -24.95
N VAL A 213 -1.65 -33.02 -24.34
CA VAL A 213 -2.51 -34.02 -24.97
C VAL A 213 -3.71 -34.31 -24.05
N SER A 214 -4.92 -34.38 -24.61
CA SER A 214 -6.11 -34.70 -23.81
C SER A 214 -6.01 -36.07 -23.14
N SER A 215 -6.74 -36.27 -22.04
CA SER A 215 -6.78 -37.56 -21.33
C SER A 215 -7.21 -38.73 -22.22
N SER A 216 -8.04 -38.46 -23.24
CA SER A 216 -8.48 -39.45 -24.24
C SER A 216 -7.45 -39.71 -25.35
N GLY A 217 -6.40 -38.90 -25.46
CA GLY A 217 -5.42 -38.94 -26.56
C GLY A 217 -5.94 -38.37 -27.89
N ALA A 218 -7.22 -38.02 -27.99
CA ALA A 218 -7.85 -37.60 -29.24
C ALA A 218 -7.50 -36.16 -29.67
N THR A 219 -7.14 -35.30 -28.72
CA THR A 219 -6.82 -33.89 -28.99
C THR A 219 -5.39 -33.59 -28.58
N VAL A 220 -4.65 -32.96 -29.49
CA VAL A 220 -3.28 -32.51 -29.28
C VAL A 220 -3.28 -30.98 -29.26
N PHE A 221 -2.75 -30.38 -28.20
CA PHE A 221 -2.61 -28.93 -28.08
C PHE A 221 -1.26 -28.51 -28.67
N LEU A 222 -1.31 -27.92 -29.87
CA LEU A 222 -0.14 -27.67 -30.70
C LEU A 222 0.10 -26.16 -30.89
N GLU A 223 1.33 -25.71 -30.64
CA GLU A 223 1.84 -24.37 -31.02
C GLU A 223 2.37 -24.45 -32.45
N PRO A 224 1.74 -23.80 -33.44
CA PRO A 224 2.19 -23.87 -34.83
C PRO A 224 3.61 -23.33 -34.99
N LEU A 225 4.43 -24.01 -35.79
CA LEU A 225 5.86 -23.71 -35.93
C LEU A 225 6.12 -22.24 -36.32
N GLU A 226 5.27 -21.69 -37.20
CA GLU A 226 5.36 -20.31 -37.68
C GLU A 226 5.07 -19.25 -36.59
N THR A 227 4.45 -19.65 -35.49
CA THR A 227 4.08 -18.76 -34.38
C THR A 227 5.04 -18.86 -33.19
N VAL A 228 5.95 -19.84 -33.18
CA VAL A 228 6.91 -20.08 -32.09
C VAL A 228 7.77 -18.85 -31.82
N GLU A 229 8.36 -18.25 -32.87
CA GLU A 229 9.21 -17.06 -32.74
C GLU A 229 8.41 -15.82 -32.30
N MET A 230 7.17 -15.68 -32.79
CA MET A 230 6.26 -14.60 -32.35
C MET A 230 5.93 -14.74 -30.86
N GLY A 231 5.62 -15.97 -30.41
CA GLY A 231 5.35 -16.28 -29.02
C GLY A 231 6.58 -16.11 -28.11
N ASN A 232 7.76 -16.47 -28.59
CA ASN A 232 9.03 -16.23 -27.89
C ASN A 232 9.26 -14.73 -27.69
N ARG A 233 9.13 -13.94 -28.77
CA ARG A 233 9.35 -12.49 -28.70
C ARG A 233 8.37 -11.78 -27.76
N TRP A 234 7.09 -12.16 -27.79
CA TRP A 234 6.10 -11.61 -26.87
C TRP A 234 6.43 -11.95 -25.40
N ARG A 235 6.83 -13.19 -25.10
CA ARG A 235 7.23 -13.58 -23.74
C ARG A 235 8.51 -12.88 -23.27
N GLU A 236 9.48 -12.64 -24.16
CA GLU A 236 10.66 -11.82 -23.84
C GLU A 236 10.24 -10.41 -23.40
N MET A 237 9.35 -9.76 -24.15
CA MET A 237 8.84 -8.43 -23.81
C MET A 237 8.10 -8.42 -22.47
N LEU A 238 7.30 -9.44 -22.18
CA LEU A 238 6.65 -9.58 -20.86
C LEU A 238 7.68 -9.75 -19.73
N ALA A 239 8.73 -10.53 -19.95
CA ALA A 239 9.79 -10.70 -18.96
C ALA A 239 10.59 -9.41 -18.73
N GLU A 240 10.80 -8.61 -19.76
CA GLU A 240 11.41 -7.27 -19.67
C GLU A 240 10.48 -6.29 -18.94
N GLU A 241 9.17 -6.33 -19.23
CA GLU A 241 8.16 -5.54 -18.50
C GLU A 241 8.20 -5.83 -17.00
N GLN A 242 8.22 -7.11 -16.61
CA GLN A 242 8.29 -7.49 -15.19
C GLN A 242 9.60 -7.03 -14.52
N ARG A 243 10.72 -7.07 -15.25
CA ARG A 243 12.00 -6.54 -14.75
C ARG A 243 11.94 -5.02 -14.53
N GLU A 244 11.29 -4.29 -15.43
CA GLU A 244 11.11 -2.84 -15.30
C GLU A 244 10.16 -2.49 -14.15
N LEU A 245 9.07 -3.23 -13.97
CA LEU A 245 8.18 -3.08 -12.80
C LEU A 245 8.95 -3.28 -11.50
N ALA A 246 9.72 -4.37 -11.38
CA ALA A 246 10.54 -4.64 -10.21
C ALA A 246 11.60 -3.55 -9.97
N ARG A 247 12.16 -2.95 -11.03
CA ARG A 247 13.10 -1.83 -10.93
C ARG A 247 12.42 -0.59 -10.34
N ILE A 248 11.23 -0.23 -10.83
CA ILE A 248 10.45 0.92 -10.35
C ILE A 248 10.09 0.74 -8.87
N LEU A 249 9.56 -0.43 -8.50
CA LEU A 249 9.19 -0.70 -7.11
C LEU A 249 10.40 -0.67 -6.17
N ARG A 250 11.54 -1.20 -6.60
CA ARG A 250 12.79 -1.11 -5.83
C ARG A 250 13.24 0.34 -5.65
N GLU A 251 13.15 1.16 -6.68
CA GLU A 251 13.50 2.58 -6.62
C GLU A 251 12.60 3.32 -5.61
N LEU A 252 11.28 3.15 -5.69
CA LEU A 252 10.33 3.74 -4.75
C LEU A 252 10.58 3.27 -3.31
N SER A 253 10.77 1.96 -3.13
CA SER A 253 11.06 1.36 -1.82
C SER A 253 12.35 1.92 -1.23
N SER A 254 13.40 2.08 -2.05
CA SER A 254 14.67 2.67 -1.61
C SER A 254 14.50 4.13 -1.16
N ARG A 255 13.65 4.92 -1.82
CA ARG A 255 13.36 6.30 -1.38
C ARG A 255 12.64 6.34 -0.04
N VAL A 256 11.71 5.41 0.19
CA VAL A 256 11.03 5.25 1.48
C VAL A 256 12.02 4.81 2.56
N GLY A 257 12.81 3.76 2.30
CA GLY A 257 13.78 3.20 3.23
C GLY A 257 14.91 4.17 3.60
N ALA A 258 15.31 5.06 2.69
CA ALA A 258 16.29 6.11 2.97
C ALA A 258 15.82 7.15 4.00
N ARG A 259 14.51 7.16 4.33
CA ARG A 259 13.89 8.07 5.30
C ARG A 259 13.23 7.31 6.46
N ASP A 260 13.65 6.07 6.73
CA ASP A 260 13.01 5.20 7.72
C ASP A 260 12.94 5.81 9.13
N ALA A 261 14.03 6.43 9.61
CA ALA A 261 14.09 7.10 10.90
C ALA A 261 13.10 8.27 11.00
N ASP A 262 13.05 9.14 10.00
CA ASP A 262 12.13 10.29 9.97
C ASP A 262 10.67 9.85 9.86
N ILE A 263 10.41 8.76 9.13
CA ILE A 263 9.08 8.16 9.05
C ILE A 263 8.69 7.61 10.42
N ALA A 264 9.60 6.94 11.14
CA ALA A 264 9.34 6.45 12.48
C ALA A 264 9.00 7.60 13.45
N GLU A 265 9.77 8.68 13.43
CA GLU A 265 9.53 9.88 14.23
C GLU A 265 8.17 10.53 13.89
N THR A 266 7.84 10.61 12.59
CA THR A 266 6.54 11.10 12.12
C THR A 266 5.38 10.27 12.65
N ILE A 267 5.49 8.94 12.60
CA ILE A 267 4.46 8.04 13.12
C ILE A 267 4.30 8.19 14.64
N GLU A 268 5.39 8.41 15.37
CA GLU A 268 5.31 8.71 16.81
C GLU A 268 4.63 10.06 17.10
N ALA A 269 4.95 11.10 16.34
CA ALA A 269 4.31 12.40 16.45
C ALA A 269 2.80 12.31 16.19
N LEU A 270 2.40 11.62 15.11
CA LEU A 270 0.99 11.37 14.79
C LEU A 270 0.29 10.56 15.89
N ALA A 271 0.95 9.57 16.50
CA ALA A 271 0.40 8.80 17.60
C ALA A 271 0.17 9.67 18.87
N LYS A 272 1.08 10.60 19.17
CA LYS A 272 0.93 11.55 20.28
C LYS A 272 -0.23 12.55 20.05
N ILE A 273 -0.40 13.00 18.80
CA ILE A 273 -1.55 13.82 18.40
C ILE A 273 -2.85 13.01 18.51
N ASP A 274 -2.87 11.76 18.05
CA ASP A 274 -4.04 10.87 18.17
C ASP A 274 -4.45 10.68 19.63
N LEU A 275 -3.49 10.40 20.51
CA LEU A 275 -3.76 10.26 21.94
C LEU A 275 -4.38 11.54 22.53
N SER A 276 -3.92 12.71 22.12
CA SER A 276 -4.46 14.00 22.58
C SER A 276 -5.90 14.21 22.10
N LEU A 277 -6.19 13.88 20.84
CA LEU A 277 -7.54 13.90 20.28
C LEU A 277 -8.46 12.85 20.94
N ALA A 278 -7.93 11.66 21.25
CA ALA A 278 -8.67 10.59 21.93
C ALA A 278 -9.06 10.99 23.36
N LYS A 279 -8.15 11.63 24.10
CA LYS A 279 -8.47 12.20 25.42
C LYS A 279 -9.53 13.28 25.35
N ALA A 280 -9.49 14.14 24.32
CA ALA A 280 -10.51 15.15 24.10
C ALA A 280 -11.89 14.52 23.81
N ARG A 281 -11.95 13.52 22.91
CA ARG A 281 -13.17 12.76 22.61
C ARG A 281 -13.76 12.09 23.86
N LEU A 282 -12.93 11.42 24.65
CA LEU A 282 -13.37 10.79 25.89
C LEU A 282 -13.85 11.82 26.91
N GLY A 283 -13.16 12.96 27.04
CA GLY A 283 -13.54 14.04 27.93
C GLY A 283 -14.92 14.62 27.59
N GLU A 284 -15.23 14.78 26.30
CA GLU A 284 -16.55 15.19 25.84
C GLU A 284 -17.63 14.14 26.12
N GLU A 285 -17.35 12.87 25.82
CA GLU A 285 -18.25 11.75 26.15
C GLU A 285 -18.61 11.70 27.63
N MET A 286 -17.65 12.05 28.50
CA MET A 286 -17.82 12.09 29.95
C MET A 286 -18.39 13.41 30.48
N GLY A 287 -18.57 14.44 29.65
CA GLY A 287 -18.95 15.78 30.10
C GLY A 287 -17.90 16.46 30.99
N ALA A 288 -16.63 16.07 30.86
CA ALA A 288 -15.52 16.58 31.67
C ALA A 288 -15.15 18.01 31.28
N LYS A 289 -14.93 18.87 32.28
CA LYS A 289 -14.50 20.27 32.11
C LYS A 289 -13.02 20.42 32.44
N GLU A 290 -12.37 21.39 31.81
CA GLU A 290 -11.05 21.86 32.27
C GLU A 290 -11.20 22.41 33.69
N LEU A 291 -10.19 22.13 34.52
CA LEU A 291 -10.06 22.65 35.88
C LEU A 291 -9.60 24.11 35.85
#